data_AF-A0A961MQF3-F1
#
_entry.id   AF-A0A961MQF3-F1
#
_cell.length_a   1.000
_cell.length_b   1.000
_cell.length_c   1.000
_cell.angle_alpha   90.00
_cell.angle_beta   90.00
_cell.angle_gamma   90.00
#
_symmetry.space_group_name_H-M   'P 1'
#
loop_
_entity.id
_entity.type
_entity.pdbx_description
1 polymer ?
#
loop_
_entity_poly.entity_id
_entity_poly.type
_entity_poly.pdbx_seq_one_letter_code
_entity_poly.pdbx_strand_id
1 'polypeptide(L)'
;MAPPDDVAQEGQPLRLSELFHENSKQRRNDLEFNRRIYMVNNNPDFHVLTAHTFKHYPGAATIALPEARPRTAAAGPAALLGARRSVRRFDERPLALEDAAALLHLCAGLTGSLEDGPVAQPVRAAPSAGALFPIETYLAVSRVQGVEAGVYHYRVDRHVLERVSSRAPGPALAEATFDAKLFGQAAAVLIFAGAFGRSYFKYGERGYRFAL
;
A
#
# COMPACT_ATOMS: atom_id res chain seq x y z
N MET A 1 7.08 4.78 -40.79
CA MET A 1 5.89 3.93 -40.59
C MET A 1 5.08 4.61 -39.50
N ALA A 2 4.00 5.30 -39.86
CA ALA A 2 3.11 5.93 -38.88
C ALA A 2 2.43 4.82 -38.03
N PRO A 3 2.14 5.05 -36.74
CA PRO A 3 1.35 4.08 -35.99
C PRO A 3 -0.05 3.99 -36.61
N PRO A 4 -0.72 2.82 -36.58
CA PRO A 4 -2.06 2.72 -37.11
C PRO A 4 -2.99 3.59 -36.27
N ASP A 5 -3.80 4.40 -36.95
CA ASP A 5 -4.90 5.14 -36.35
C ASP A 5 -5.86 4.13 -35.71
N ASP A 6 -5.85 4.08 -34.38
CA ASP A 6 -6.79 3.31 -33.55
C ASP A 6 -8.15 4.05 -33.57
N VAL A 7 -8.77 4.10 -34.75
CA VAL A 7 -10.14 4.56 -34.90
C VAL A 7 -11.02 3.44 -34.35
N ALA A 8 -11.55 3.65 -33.15
CA ALA A 8 -12.58 2.79 -32.58
C ALA A 8 -13.65 2.52 -33.65
N GLN A 9 -13.79 1.26 -34.08
CA GLN A 9 -14.83 0.86 -35.01
C GLN A 9 -16.20 1.13 -34.37
N GLU A 10 -17.02 1.95 -35.03
CA GLU A 10 -18.40 2.24 -34.63
C GLU A 10 -19.16 0.94 -34.35
N GLY A 11 -19.65 0.76 -33.11
CA GLY A 11 -20.50 -0.36 -32.70
C GLY A 11 -19.85 -1.41 -31.80
N GLN A 12 -18.54 -1.36 -31.51
CA GLN A 12 -17.95 -2.23 -30.49
C GLN A 12 -18.15 -1.65 -29.08
N PRO A 13 -18.56 -2.45 -28.08
CA PRO A 13 -18.65 -1.98 -26.69
C PRO A 13 -17.26 -1.60 -26.18
N LEU A 14 -17.17 -0.44 -25.53
CA LEU A 14 -15.93 0.05 -24.94
C LEU A 14 -15.33 -1.00 -23.99
N ARG A 15 -14.01 -1.19 -24.06
CA ARG A 15 -13.30 -2.08 -23.13
C ARG A 15 -13.45 -1.54 -21.72
N LEU A 16 -13.50 -2.41 -20.72
CA LEU A 16 -13.61 -2.00 -19.31
C LEU A 16 -12.48 -1.02 -18.90
N SER A 17 -11.27 -1.22 -19.43
CA SER A 17 -10.15 -0.31 -19.21
C SER A 17 -10.37 1.09 -19.79
N GLU A 18 -11.00 1.19 -20.97
CA GLU A 18 -11.34 2.47 -21.60
C GLU A 18 -12.47 3.15 -20.84
N LEU A 19 -13.51 2.40 -20.46
CA LEU A 19 -14.58 2.90 -19.60
C LEU A 19 -14.03 3.44 -18.28
N PHE A 20 -13.18 2.68 -17.59
CA PHE A 20 -12.54 3.13 -16.36
C PHE A 20 -11.68 4.37 -16.62
N HIS A 21 -10.88 4.37 -17.69
CA HIS A 21 -10.03 5.49 -18.03
C HIS A 21 -10.83 6.77 -18.22
N GLU A 22 -11.89 6.75 -19.04
CA GLU A 22 -12.75 7.90 -19.32
C GLU A 22 -13.55 8.35 -18.08
N ASN A 23 -14.15 7.41 -17.34
CA ASN A 23 -15.00 7.73 -16.19
C ASN A 23 -14.22 8.22 -14.96
N SER A 24 -12.91 7.96 -14.88
CA SER A 24 -12.06 8.46 -13.79
C SER A 24 -11.21 9.69 -14.16
N LYS A 25 -11.39 10.29 -15.34
CA LYS A 25 -10.79 11.58 -15.70
C LYS A 25 -11.40 12.72 -14.87
N GLN A 26 -10.58 13.73 -14.59
CA GLN A 26 -11.07 14.98 -14.01
C GLN A 26 -11.31 15.98 -15.15
N ARG A 27 -12.45 16.66 -15.12
CA ARG A 27 -12.78 17.72 -16.08
C ARG A 27 -12.75 19.07 -15.36
N ARG A 28 -12.39 20.15 -16.08
CA ARG A 28 -12.28 21.49 -15.50
C ARG A 28 -13.56 21.96 -14.79
N ASN A 29 -14.72 21.53 -15.31
CA ASN A 29 -16.04 21.90 -14.80
C ASN A 29 -16.79 20.71 -14.17
N ASP A 30 -16.07 19.76 -13.56
CA ASP A 30 -16.69 18.66 -12.83
C ASP A 30 -17.26 19.18 -11.49
N LEU A 31 -18.48 19.71 -11.55
CA LEU A 31 -19.14 20.35 -10.41
C LEU A 31 -19.40 19.36 -9.27
N GLU A 32 -19.74 18.11 -9.57
CA GLU A 32 -19.99 17.09 -8.55
C GLU A 32 -18.69 16.70 -7.84
N PHE A 33 -17.62 16.46 -8.59
CA PHE A 33 -16.31 16.19 -8.00
C PHE A 33 -15.85 17.36 -7.14
N ASN A 34 -15.88 18.58 -7.67
CA ASN A 34 -15.44 19.77 -6.93
C ASN A 34 -16.29 20.00 -5.68
N ARG A 35 -17.60 19.81 -5.76
CA ARG A 35 -18.50 19.89 -4.60
C ARG A 35 -18.13 18.84 -3.55
N ARG A 36 -17.88 17.59 -3.94
CA ARG A 36 -17.49 16.52 -3.01
C ARG A 36 -16.17 16.84 -2.31
N ILE A 37 -15.16 17.27 -3.05
CA ILE A 37 -13.86 17.70 -2.49
C ILE A 37 -14.05 18.84 -1.50
N TYR A 38 -14.83 19.86 -1.88
CA TYR A 38 -15.13 20.99 -1.00
C TYR A 38 -15.81 20.54 0.29
N MET A 39 -16.86 19.70 0.20
CA MET A 39 -17.60 19.20 1.35
C MET A 39 -16.71 18.40 2.31
N VAL A 40 -15.84 17.54 1.78
CA VAL A 40 -14.92 16.74 2.60
C VAL A 40 -13.84 17.60 3.25
N ASN A 41 -13.23 18.53 2.50
CA ASN A 41 -12.14 19.36 3.01
C ASN A 41 -12.61 20.38 4.06
N ASN A 42 -13.86 20.84 4.00
CA ASN A 42 -14.40 21.86 4.91
C ASN A 42 -15.25 21.29 6.05
N ASN A 43 -15.21 19.97 6.28
CA ASN A 43 -15.95 19.34 7.35
C ASN A 43 -14.98 18.70 8.37
N PRO A 44 -14.96 19.18 9.63
CA PRO A 44 -14.01 18.73 10.65
C PRO A 44 -14.17 17.25 11.02
N ASP A 45 -15.38 16.68 10.92
CA ASP A 45 -15.62 15.28 11.24
C ASP A 45 -14.86 14.35 10.29
N PHE A 46 -14.73 14.73 9.02
CA PHE A 46 -13.92 13.96 8.07
C PHE A 46 -12.44 14.03 8.39
N HIS A 47 -11.92 15.16 8.87
CA HIS A 47 -10.53 15.28 9.30
C HIS A 47 -10.24 14.39 10.51
N VAL A 48 -11.12 14.40 11.51
CA VAL A 48 -11.05 13.51 12.68
C VAL A 48 -11.07 12.05 12.23
N LEU A 49 -12.02 11.69 11.35
CA LEU A 49 -12.13 10.34 10.84
C LEU A 49 -10.85 9.88 10.12
N THR A 50 -10.31 10.70 9.20
CA THR A 50 -9.11 10.33 8.42
C THR A 50 -7.84 10.34 9.25
N ALA A 51 -7.77 11.10 10.34
CA ALA A 51 -6.62 11.11 11.23
C ALA A 51 -6.53 9.86 12.13
N HIS A 52 -7.65 9.19 12.38
CA HIS A 52 -7.72 8.08 13.35
C HIS A 52 -8.10 6.73 12.73
N THR A 53 -8.30 6.65 11.41
CA THR A 53 -8.65 5.39 10.76
C THR A 53 -7.41 4.52 10.52
N PHE A 54 -7.09 3.69 11.50
CA PHE A 54 -6.13 2.59 11.37
C PHE A 54 -6.85 1.26 11.46
N LYS A 55 -6.55 0.34 10.52
CA LYS A 55 -7.03 -1.03 10.64
C LYS A 55 -6.27 -1.71 11.77
N HIS A 56 -6.97 -2.53 12.54
CA HIS A 56 -6.36 -3.42 13.50
C HIS A 56 -7.20 -4.69 13.60
N TYR A 57 -6.60 -5.76 14.13
CA TYR A 57 -7.27 -7.05 14.33
C TYR A 57 -7.41 -7.33 15.83
N PRO A 58 -8.57 -7.01 16.45
CA PRO A 58 -8.79 -7.26 17.88
C PRO A 58 -8.54 -8.73 18.24
N GLY A 59 -7.77 -8.97 19.30
CA GLY A 59 -7.43 -10.31 19.79
C GLY A 59 -6.35 -11.04 18.99
N ALA A 60 -5.83 -10.47 17.91
CA ALA A 60 -4.69 -11.04 17.20
C ALA A 60 -3.42 -10.98 18.09
N ALA A 61 -2.62 -12.05 18.04
CA ALA A 61 -1.30 -12.04 18.66
C ALA A 61 -0.43 -10.96 18.00
N THR A 62 0.30 -10.18 18.80
CA THR A 62 1.12 -9.06 18.31
C THR A 62 2.60 -9.29 18.54
N ILE A 63 3.42 -8.79 17.63
CA ILE A 63 4.87 -8.78 17.73
C ILE A 63 5.32 -7.33 17.57
N ALA A 64 5.98 -6.79 18.60
CA ALA A 64 6.57 -5.45 18.53
C ALA A 64 7.74 -5.46 17.56
N LEU A 65 7.78 -4.49 16.65
CA LEU A 65 8.90 -4.34 15.73
C LEU A 65 10.00 -3.47 16.36
N PRO A 66 11.29 -3.81 16.14
CA PRO A 66 12.39 -2.94 16.54
C PRO A 66 12.32 -1.61 15.79
N GLU A 67 13.03 -0.60 16.31
CA GLU A 67 13.10 0.71 15.66
C GLU A 67 13.54 0.57 14.19
N ALA A 68 12.81 1.25 13.30
CA ALA A 68 12.97 1.12 11.86
C ALA A 68 14.21 1.84 11.30
N ARG A 69 15.40 1.38 11.71
CA ARG A 69 16.67 1.89 11.23
C ARG A 69 17.25 0.95 10.17
N PRO A 70 17.42 1.41 8.91
CA PRO A 70 18.12 0.64 7.91
C PRO A 70 19.54 0.33 8.38
N ARG A 71 20.00 -0.91 8.21
CA ARG A 71 21.34 -1.33 8.63
C ARG A 71 22.46 -0.78 7.74
N THR A 72 22.14 -0.24 6.58
CA THR A 72 23.10 0.32 5.62
C THR A 72 23.10 1.84 5.67
N ALA A 73 24.28 2.44 5.54
CA ALA A 73 24.41 3.88 5.38
C ALA A 73 23.59 4.38 4.18
N ALA A 74 22.98 5.56 4.33
CA ALA A 74 22.14 6.16 3.30
C ALA A 74 22.99 6.50 2.06
N ALA A 75 22.85 5.71 0.99
CA ALA A 75 23.32 6.11 -0.32
C ALA A 75 22.39 7.22 -0.87
N GLY A 76 22.95 8.17 -1.63
CA GLY A 76 22.15 9.21 -2.26
C GLY A 76 21.13 8.64 -3.27
N PRO A 77 20.02 9.34 -3.55
CA PRO A 77 18.95 8.83 -4.43
C PRO A 77 19.42 8.35 -5.80
N ALA A 78 20.36 9.08 -6.43
CA ALA A 78 20.90 8.71 -7.73
C ALA A 78 21.62 7.34 -7.72
N ALA A 79 22.41 7.07 -6.67
CA ALA A 79 23.11 5.81 -6.51
C ALA A 79 22.13 4.64 -6.26
N LEU A 80 21.12 4.85 -5.42
CA LEU A 80 20.07 3.85 -5.14
C LEU A 80 19.30 3.49 -6.43
N LEU A 81 18.86 4.48 -7.19
CA LEU A 81 18.13 4.26 -8.44
C LEU A 81 19.00 3.57 -9.50
N GLY A 82 20.28 3.95 -9.60
CA GLY A 82 21.24 3.32 -10.52
C GLY A 82 21.52 1.85 -10.17
N ALA A 83 21.57 1.51 -8.89
CA ALA A 83 21.88 0.16 -8.41
C ALA A 83 20.65 -0.77 -8.32
N ARG A 84 19.43 -0.24 -8.23
CA ARG A 84 18.21 -1.03 -8.04
C ARG A 84 18.00 -2.06 -9.16
N ARG A 85 17.84 -3.33 -8.81
CA ARG A 85 17.49 -4.43 -9.71
C ARG A 85 16.40 -5.29 -9.09
N SER A 86 15.59 -5.93 -9.94
CA SER A 86 14.66 -6.97 -9.49
C SER A 86 15.43 -8.28 -9.34
N VAL A 87 15.78 -8.62 -8.10
CA VAL A 87 16.47 -9.86 -7.76
C VAL A 87 15.44 -10.97 -7.55
N ARG A 88 15.64 -12.10 -8.22
CA ARG A 88 14.72 -13.26 -8.21
C ARG A 88 15.33 -14.54 -7.65
N ARG A 89 16.57 -14.45 -7.19
CA ARG A 89 17.27 -15.54 -6.50
C ARG A 89 17.47 -15.12 -5.06
N PHE A 90 16.77 -15.79 -4.15
CA PHE A 90 16.84 -15.50 -2.72
C PHE A 90 17.77 -16.48 -2.01
N ASP A 91 18.28 -16.04 -0.87
CA ASP A 91 19.04 -16.88 0.04
C ASP A 91 18.10 -17.67 0.97
N GLU A 92 18.57 -18.84 1.43
CA GLU A 92 17.88 -19.70 2.41
C GLU A 92 18.10 -19.23 3.86
N ARG A 93 18.94 -18.21 4.09
CA ARG A 93 19.09 -17.57 5.41
C ARG A 93 17.86 -16.76 5.81
N PRO A 94 17.32 -16.89 7.03
CA PRO A 94 16.18 -16.09 7.49
C PRO A 94 16.44 -14.58 7.35
N LEU A 95 15.38 -13.82 7.05
CA LEU A 95 15.44 -12.36 7.07
C LEU A 95 15.53 -11.88 8.53
N ALA A 96 16.42 -10.93 8.80
CA ALA A 96 16.53 -10.32 10.13
C ALA A 96 15.24 -9.53 10.47
N LEU A 97 14.80 -9.55 11.72
CA LEU A 97 13.59 -8.85 12.14
C LEU A 97 13.73 -7.32 11.93
N GLU A 98 14.94 -6.80 12.15
CA GLU A 98 15.29 -5.40 11.95
C GLU A 98 15.14 -4.98 10.48
N ASP A 99 15.51 -5.85 9.53
CA ASP A 99 15.31 -5.57 8.10
C ASP A 99 13.83 -5.57 7.74
N ALA A 100 13.06 -6.53 8.26
CA ALA A 100 11.62 -6.59 8.03
C ALA A 100 10.92 -5.34 8.59
N ALA A 101 11.30 -4.91 9.81
CA ALA A 101 10.80 -3.70 10.45
C ALA A 101 11.14 -2.44 9.64
N ALA A 102 12.40 -2.30 9.22
CA ALA A 102 12.85 -1.19 8.39
C ALA A 102 12.11 -1.14 7.05
N LEU A 103 11.94 -2.28 6.37
CA LEU A 103 11.19 -2.36 5.12
C LEU A 103 9.72 -1.95 5.30
N LEU A 104 9.04 -2.46 6.33
CA LEU A 104 7.64 -2.10 6.61
C LEU A 104 7.48 -0.61 6.89
N HIS A 105 8.39 -0.03 7.67
CA HIS A 105 8.35 1.39 7.98
C HIS A 105 8.66 2.26 6.76
N LEU A 106 9.71 1.95 6.00
CA LEU A 106 10.07 2.69 4.79
C LEU A 106 8.99 2.60 3.69
N CYS A 107 8.21 1.51 3.68
CA CYS A 107 7.08 1.35 2.77
C CYS A 107 5.81 2.08 3.23
N ALA A 108 5.47 2.00 4.52
CA ALA A 108 4.13 2.40 4.99
C ALA A 108 4.08 3.01 6.41
N GLY A 109 5.21 3.12 7.11
CA GLY A 109 5.28 3.63 8.48
C GLY A 109 4.92 5.11 8.59
N LEU A 110 4.51 5.53 9.78
CA LEU A 110 4.28 6.94 10.10
C LEU A 110 5.60 7.69 10.14
N THR A 111 5.66 8.85 9.49
CA THR A 111 6.87 9.70 9.43
C THR A 111 6.68 11.09 10.05
N GLY A 112 5.47 11.39 10.53
CA GLY A 112 5.13 12.66 11.17
C GLY A 112 3.63 12.94 11.09
N SER A 113 3.28 14.21 11.27
CA SER A 113 1.93 14.74 11.12
C SER A 113 1.94 16.11 10.43
N LEU A 114 0.83 16.45 9.78
CA LEU A 114 0.51 17.79 9.31
C LEU A 114 -0.40 18.45 10.33
N GLU A 115 -0.04 19.67 10.75
CA GLU A 115 -0.73 20.42 11.82
C GLU A 115 -1.66 21.51 11.27
N ASP A 116 -1.91 21.52 9.96
CA ASP A 116 -2.58 22.61 9.24
C ASP A 116 -4.13 22.54 9.33
N GLY A 117 -4.66 21.61 10.11
CA GLY A 117 -6.09 21.29 10.20
C GLY A 117 -6.64 21.28 11.63
N PRO A 118 -7.92 20.93 11.82
CA PRO A 118 -8.54 20.87 13.16
C PRO A 118 -7.96 19.75 14.03
N VAL A 119 -7.30 18.77 13.41
CA VAL A 119 -6.56 17.69 14.07
C VAL A 119 -5.26 17.42 13.32
N ALA A 120 -4.24 16.98 14.06
CA ALA A 120 -2.98 16.52 13.48
C ALA A 120 -3.23 15.33 12.54
N GLN A 121 -2.96 15.50 11.26
CA GLN A 121 -3.14 14.44 10.27
C GLN A 121 -1.84 13.64 10.13
N PRO A 122 -1.81 12.35 10.53
CA PRO A 122 -0.61 11.53 10.39
C PRO A 122 -0.24 11.35 8.91
N VAL A 123 1.06 11.44 8.63
CA VAL A 123 1.63 11.16 7.30
C VAL A 123 2.51 9.91 7.34
N ARG A 124 2.62 9.27 6.18
CA ARG A 124 3.37 8.02 6.02
C ARG A 124 4.54 8.20 5.08
N ALA A 125 5.47 7.26 5.13
CA ALA A 125 6.62 7.20 4.23
C ALA A 125 6.20 7.23 2.75
N ALA A 126 5.10 6.56 2.39
CA ALA A 126 4.48 6.69 1.08
C ALA A 126 3.47 7.85 1.04
N PRO A 127 3.52 8.75 0.03
CA PRO A 127 2.52 9.77 -0.15
C PRO A 127 1.16 9.16 -0.55
N SER A 128 0.07 9.82 -0.21
CA SER A 128 -1.29 9.40 -0.57
C SER A 128 -2.17 10.61 -0.89
N ALA A 129 -3.01 10.50 -1.92
CA ALA A 129 -3.97 11.55 -2.27
C ALA A 129 -4.86 11.89 -1.06
N GLY A 130 -4.79 13.14 -0.60
CA GLY A 130 -5.53 13.64 0.55
C GLY A 130 -5.21 12.95 1.89
N ALA A 131 -4.03 12.33 2.02
CA ALA A 131 -3.61 11.61 3.23
C ALA A 131 -4.59 10.50 3.69
N LEU A 132 -5.28 9.86 2.73
CA LEU A 132 -6.33 8.86 3.03
C LEU A 132 -5.81 7.42 3.18
N PHE A 133 -4.59 7.15 2.72
CA PHE A 133 -3.88 5.86 2.84
C PHE A 133 -4.77 4.63 2.59
N PRO A 134 -5.24 4.43 1.35
CA PRO A 134 -6.12 3.31 1.01
C PRO A 134 -5.41 1.96 0.97
N ILE A 135 -4.09 1.90 1.16
CA ILE A 135 -3.33 0.66 1.10
C ILE A 135 -3.00 0.15 2.49
N GLU A 136 -3.41 -1.09 2.77
CA GLU A 136 -2.97 -1.87 3.91
C GLU A 136 -1.77 -2.72 3.54
N THR A 137 -0.83 -2.84 4.48
CA THR A 137 0.40 -3.61 4.30
C THR A 137 0.34 -4.88 5.14
N TYR A 138 0.54 -6.01 4.48
CA TYR A 138 0.65 -7.32 5.11
C TYR A 138 2.01 -7.92 4.81
N LEU A 139 2.49 -8.76 5.73
CA LEU A 139 3.70 -9.54 5.59
C LEU A 139 3.35 -11.01 5.69
N ALA A 140 3.48 -11.74 4.59
CA ALA A 140 3.48 -13.19 4.60
C ALA A 140 4.90 -13.66 4.97
N VAL A 141 5.04 -14.28 6.13
CA VAL A 141 6.31 -14.71 6.72
C VAL A 141 6.52 -16.20 6.48
N SER A 142 7.61 -16.54 5.79
CA SER A 142 8.08 -17.93 5.68
C SER A 142 9.28 -18.17 6.61
N ARG A 143 10.21 -17.21 6.68
CA ARG A 143 11.47 -17.28 7.41
C ARG A 143 11.96 -15.88 7.81
N VAL A 144 11.41 -15.36 8.90
CA VAL A 144 11.90 -14.14 9.55
C VAL A 144 12.35 -14.51 10.96
N GLN A 145 13.51 -14.01 11.39
CA GLN A 145 14.04 -14.32 12.72
C GLN A 145 13.07 -13.86 13.82
N GLY A 146 12.76 -14.75 14.77
CA GLY A 146 11.88 -14.44 15.90
C GLY A 146 10.39 -14.30 15.54
N VAL A 147 9.99 -14.60 14.31
CA VAL A 147 8.58 -14.53 13.86
C VAL A 147 8.17 -15.87 13.28
N GLU A 148 7.11 -16.45 13.82
CA GLU A 148 6.54 -17.70 13.31
C GLU A 148 6.04 -17.54 11.87
N ALA A 149 6.03 -18.64 11.11
CA ALA A 149 5.46 -18.62 9.77
C ALA A 149 3.96 -18.31 9.82
N GLY A 150 3.49 -17.46 8.92
CA GLY A 150 2.11 -16.99 8.93
C GLY A 150 1.88 -15.77 8.06
N VAL A 151 0.70 -15.17 8.19
CA VAL A 151 0.37 -13.89 7.56
C VAL A 151 0.09 -12.88 8.66
N TYR A 152 0.70 -11.70 8.53
CA TYR A 152 0.65 -10.64 9.51
C TYR A 152 0.16 -9.34 8.86
N HIS A 153 -0.68 -8.61 9.57
CA HIS A 153 -1.04 -7.23 9.25
C HIS A 153 -0.06 -6.27 9.92
N TYR A 154 0.47 -5.29 9.19
CA TYR A 154 1.32 -4.26 9.79
C TYR A 154 0.46 -3.11 10.34
N ARG A 155 0.32 -3.09 11.66
CA ARG A 155 -0.39 -2.02 12.37
C ARG A 155 0.53 -0.81 12.52
N VAL A 156 0.35 0.16 11.62
CA VAL A 156 1.24 1.32 11.45
C VAL A 156 1.29 2.24 12.67
N ASP A 157 0.19 2.45 13.39
CA ASP A 157 0.09 3.38 14.52
C ASP A 157 0.81 2.90 15.78
N ARG A 158 1.07 1.59 15.88
CA ARG A 158 1.83 0.99 16.99
C ARG A 158 3.15 0.39 16.58
N HIS A 159 3.46 0.37 15.29
CA HIS A 159 4.63 -0.29 14.74
C HIS A 159 4.73 -1.77 15.21
N VAL A 160 3.67 -2.54 14.97
CA VAL A 160 3.59 -3.96 15.34
C VAL A 160 3.07 -4.82 14.20
N LEU A 161 3.41 -6.10 14.22
CA LEU A 161 2.77 -7.13 13.38
C LEU A 161 1.64 -7.79 14.16
N GLU A 162 0.43 -7.81 13.59
CA GLU A 162 -0.73 -8.53 14.10
C GLU A 162 -0.91 -9.82 13.30
N ARG A 163 -0.87 -10.99 13.95
CA ARG A 163 -1.01 -12.28 13.25
C ARG A 163 -2.46 -12.50 12.81
N VAL A 164 -2.69 -12.46 11.50
CA VAL A 164 -4.02 -12.70 10.91
C VAL A 164 -4.23 -14.16 10.51
N SER A 165 -3.15 -14.91 10.29
CA SER A 165 -3.19 -16.35 10.02
C SER A 165 -1.90 -17.02 10.49
N SER A 166 -2.02 -18.19 11.11
CA SER A 166 -0.89 -19.06 11.48
C SER A 166 -0.52 -20.07 10.38
N ARG A 167 -1.23 -20.07 9.25
CA ARG A 167 -0.94 -20.98 8.14
C ARG A 167 0.34 -20.53 7.43
N ALA A 168 1.27 -21.46 7.26
CA ALA A 168 2.47 -21.23 6.45
C ALA A 168 2.07 -20.71 5.05
N PRO A 169 2.60 -19.56 4.61
CA PRO A 169 2.06 -18.87 3.44
C PRO A 169 2.53 -19.47 2.11
N GLY A 170 3.64 -20.22 2.09
CA GLY A 170 4.30 -20.73 0.87
C GLY A 170 3.34 -21.39 -0.14
N PRO A 171 2.54 -22.41 0.24
CA PRO A 171 1.61 -23.05 -0.69
C PRO A 171 0.54 -22.09 -1.25
N ALA A 172 -0.04 -21.23 -0.40
CA ALA A 172 -1.06 -20.28 -0.82
C ALA A 172 -0.49 -19.18 -1.73
N LEU A 173 0.73 -18.70 -1.44
CA LEU A 173 1.45 -17.77 -2.30
C LEU A 173 1.80 -18.41 -3.64
N ALA A 174 2.22 -19.68 -3.64
CA ALA A 174 2.53 -20.40 -4.87
C ALA A 174 1.30 -20.57 -5.78
N GLU A 175 0.14 -20.82 -5.19
CA GLU A 175 -1.14 -20.93 -5.91
C GLU A 175 -1.64 -19.57 -6.41
N ALA A 176 -1.50 -18.52 -5.60
CA ALA A 176 -2.03 -17.19 -5.91
C ALA A 176 -1.17 -16.36 -6.88
N THR A 177 0.02 -16.86 -7.28
CA THR A 177 0.99 -16.09 -8.06
C THR A 177 1.45 -16.84 -9.31
N PHE A 178 1.89 -16.09 -10.33
CA PHE A 178 2.35 -16.66 -11.60
C PHE A 178 3.71 -17.37 -11.50
N ASP A 179 4.53 -17.01 -10.51
CA ASP A 179 5.87 -17.59 -10.31
C ASP A 179 5.94 -18.27 -8.94
N ALA A 180 5.32 -19.45 -8.86
CA ALA A 180 5.24 -20.24 -7.65
C ALA A 180 6.61 -20.47 -6.99
N LYS A 181 7.66 -20.63 -7.80
CA LYS A 181 9.02 -20.85 -7.30
C LYS A 181 9.57 -19.60 -6.64
N LEU A 182 9.43 -18.43 -7.28
CA LEU A 182 9.90 -17.17 -6.74
C LEU A 182 9.25 -16.86 -5.38
N PHE A 183 7.92 -16.89 -5.33
CA PHE A 183 7.19 -16.53 -4.12
C PHE A 183 7.27 -17.60 -3.04
N GLY A 184 7.34 -18.88 -3.42
CA GLY A 184 7.52 -19.99 -2.47
C GLY A 184 8.90 -20.04 -1.80
N GLN A 185 9.94 -19.48 -2.44
CA GLN A 185 11.30 -19.42 -1.90
C GLN A 185 11.60 -18.14 -1.10
N ALA A 186 10.74 -17.13 -1.18
CA ALA A 186 10.94 -15.87 -0.47
C ALA A 186 10.87 -16.06 1.05
N ALA A 187 11.79 -15.40 1.78
CA ALA A 187 11.79 -15.39 3.24
C ALA A 187 10.55 -14.66 3.80
N ALA A 188 10.11 -13.61 3.12
CA ALA A 188 8.85 -12.95 3.36
C ALA A 188 8.33 -12.29 2.07
N VAL A 189 7.02 -12.07 1.98
CA VAL A 189 6.36 -11.38 0.87
C VAL A 189 5.51 -10.24 1.44
N LEU A 190 5.76 -9.02 0.95
CA LEU A 190 4.88 -7.88 1.20
C LEU A 190 3.65 -7.98 0.30
N ILE A 191 2.48 -7.83 0.91
CA ILE A 191 1.19 -7.84 0.23
C ILE A 191 0.52 -6.50 0.49
N PHE A 192 0.17 -5.79 -0.58
CA PHE A 192 -0.56 -4.54 -0.52
C PHE A 192 -2.04 -4.81 -0.84
N ALA A 193 -2.92 -4.46 0.09
CA ALA A 193 -4.36 -4.67 -0.05
C ALA A 193 -5.12 -3.33 -0.07
N GLY A 194 -6.03 -3.17 -1.04
CA GLY A 194 -6.83 -1.95 -1.19
C GLY A 194 -8.03 -1.89 -0.25
N ALA A 195 -8.03 -0.96 0.70
CA ALA A 195 -9.18 -0.47 1.43
C ALA A 195 -9.85 0.68 0.66
N PHE A 196 -10.35 0.40 -0.55
CA PHE A 196 -10.78 1.40 -1.54
C PHE A 196 -11.78 2.44 -1.00
N GLY A 197 -12.65 2.05 -0.06
CA GLY A 197 -13.60 2.94 0.59
C GLY A 197 -12.95 4.20 1.19
N ARG A 198 -11.70 4.11 1.68
CA ARG A 198 -10.94 5.25 2.19
C ARG A 198 -10.67 6.33 1.17
N SER A 199 -10.56 5.98 -0.12
CA SER A 199 -10.37 6.97 -1.19
C SER A 199 -11.66 7.27 -1.94
N TYR A 200 -12.55 6.28 -2.05
CA TYR A 200 -13.78 6.38 -2.82
C TYR A 200 -14.73 7.45 -2.27
N PHE A 201 -14.85 7.59 -0.94
CA PHE A 201 -15.77 8.57 -0.34
C PHE A 201 -15.43 10.02 -0.74
N LYS A 202 -14.15 10.32 -0.99
CA LYS A 202 -13.67 11.66 -1.39
C LYS A 202 -13.56 11.81 -2.90
N TYR A 203 -13.10 10.77 -3.59
CA TYR A 203 -12.71 10.86 -5.01
C TYR A 203 -13.60 10.07 -5.98
N GLY A 204 -14.60 9.33 -5.50
CA GLY A 204 -15.44 8.45 -6.32
C GLY A 204 -14.60 7.42 -7.10
N GLU A 205 -14.94 7.19 -8.36
CA GLU A 205 -14.22 6.29 -9.28
C GLU A 205 -12.72 6.59 -9.38
N ARG A 206 -12.35 7.87 -9.33
CA ARG A 206 -10.94 8.29 -9.34
C ARG A 206 -10.19 7.83 -8.09
N GLY A 207 -10.90 7.56 -6.99
CA GLY A 207 -10.34 6.97 -5.79
C GLY A 207 -9.69 5.61 -6.02
N TYR A 208 -10.20 4.81 -6.96
CA TYR A 208 -9.55 3.55 -7.36
C TYR A 208 -8.21 3.83 -8.06
N ARG A 209 -8.18 4.82 -8.96
CA ARG A 209 -6.95 5.25 -9.64
C ARG A 209 -5.88 5.76 -8.67
N PHE A 210 -6.25 6.41 -7.57
CA PHE A 210 -5.30 6.86 -6.56
C PHE A 210 -4.80 5.76 -5.62
N ALA A 211 -5.46 4.60 -5.59
CA ALA A 211 -5.03 3.45 -4.81
C ALA A 211 -4.09 2.52 -5.60
N LEU A 212 -4.04 2.62 -6.93
CA LEU A 212 -3.11 1.89 -7.80
C LEU A 212 -1.77 2.63 -7.94
#